data_AF-V5TNF2-F1
#
_entry.id   AF-V5TNF2-F1
#
_cell.length_a   1.000
_cell.length_b   1.000
_cell.length_c   1.000
_cell.angle_alpha   90.00
_cell.angle_beta   90.00
_cell.angle_gamma   90.00
#
_symmetry.space_group_name_H-M   'P 1'
#
loop_
_entity.id
_entity.type
_entity.pdbx_description
1 polymer ?
#
loop_
_entity_poly.entity_id
_entity_poly.type
_entity_poly.pdbx_seq_one_letter_code
_entity_poly.pdbx_strand_id
1 'polypeptide(L)'
;MADPSYPIEGQIVLLAGTQASVPLDQLPDLLGRVQTYLRANRASYDRKYERISGPREADYVCAESGRWDSIGTELGLSDRERDAVRRAHAAQFERDGRRLDRSEEFETTLEIRDVLAVSSEP
;
A
#
# COMPACT_ATOMS: atom_id res chain seq x y z
N MET A 1 13.27 -13.38 -12.41
CA MET A 1 12.47 -12.18 -12.74
C MET A 1 12.73 -11.21 -11.62
N ALA A 2 13.00 -9.93 -11.90
CA ALA A 2 13.21 -8.97 -10.82
C ALA A 2 11.95 -8.96 -9.96
N ASP A 3 12.10 -9.23 -8.67
CA ASP A 3 11.02 -9.01 -7.71
C ASP A 3 10.49 -7.60 -7.91
N PRO A 4 9.17 -7.41 -8.08
CA PRO A 4 8.63 -6.08 -8.17
C PRO A 4 9.05 -5.33 -6.90
N SER A 5 9.54 -4.10 -7.08
CA SER A 5 10.03 -3.26 -5.97
C SER A 5 8.94 -2.95 -4.93
N TYR A 6 7.69 -3.34 -5.18
CA TYR A 6 6.50 -3.15 -4.35
C TYR A 6 5.46 -4.26 -4.64
N PRO A 7 4.62 -4.64 -3.66
CA PRO A 7 3.65 -5.75 -3.77
C PRO A 7 2.28 -5.29 -4.34
N ILE A 8 2.26 -4.51 -5.43
CA ILE A 8 1.03 -3.97 -6.01
C ILE A 8 0.96 -4.33 -7.49
N GLU A 9 -0.16 -4.91 -7.93
CA GLU A 9 -0.36 -5.32 -9.31
C GLU A 9 -0.38 -4.13 -10.27
N GLY A 10 0.26 -4.28 -11.44
CA GLY A 10 0.39 -3.19 -12.42
C GLY A 10 -0.93 -2.55 -12.84
N GLN A 11 -2.01 -3.33 -12.95
CA GLN A 11 -3.35 -2.81 -13.23
C GLN A 11 -3.89 -1.87 -12.13
N ILE A 12 -3.58 -2.16 -10.86
CA ILE A 12 -3.95 -1.31 -9.73
C ILE A 12 -3.13 -0.02 -9.77
N VAL A 13 -1.84 -0.11 -10.09
CA VAL A 13 -0.98 1.06 -10.29
C VAL A 13 -1.56 1.97 -11.39
N LEU A 14 -1.93 1.42 -12.54
CA LEU A 14 -2.52 2.19 -13.64
C LEU A 14 -3.81 2.92 -13.24
N LEU A 15 -4.72 2.22 -12.56
CA LEU A 15 -5.99 2.79 -12.11
C LEU A 15 -5.79 3.88 -11.06
N ALA A 16 -4.95 3.63 -10.04
CA ALA A 16 -4.69 4.59 -8.98
C ALA A 16 -3.99 5.86 -9.48
N GLY A 17 -3.02 5.73 -10.38
CA GLY A 17 -2.34 6.86 -11.01
C GLY A 17 -3.31 7.72 -11.82
N THR A 18 -4.17 7.08 -12.62
CA THR A 18 -5.19 7.77 -13.41
C THR A 18 -6.18 8.54 -12.51
N GLN A 19 -6.68 7.90 -11.45
CA GLN A 19 -7.63 8.52 -10.51
C GLN A 19 -7.03 9.72 -9.77
N ALA A 20 -5.75 9.64 -9.40
CA ALA A 20 -5.05 10.71 -8.69
C ALA A 20 -4.46 11.79 -9.62
N SER A 21 -4.62 11.66 -10.94
CA SER A 21 -3.98 12.53 -11.93
C SER A 21 -2.44 12.59 -11.78
N VAL A 22 -1.82 11.45 -11.47
CA VAL A 22 -0.37 11.27 -11.39
C VAL A 22 0.11 10.58 -12.69
N PRO A 23 1.21 11.04 -13.31
CA PRO A 23 1.80 10.37 -14.48
C PRO A 23 2.02 8.88 -14.24
N LEU A 24 1.70 8.05 -15.24
CA LEU A 24 1.73 6.59 -15.12
C LEU A 24 3.15 6.04 -14.95
N ASP A 25 4.15 6.77 -15.43
CA ASP A 25 5.57 6.50 -15.20
C ASP A 25 6.03 6.88 -13.79
N GLN A 26 5.34 7.82 -13.11
CA GLN A 26 5.75 8.33 -11.81
C GLN A 26 5.28 7.44 -10.64
N LEU A 27 4.07 6.88 -10.70
CA LEU A 27 3.53 6.10 -9.58
C LEU A 27 4.37 4.84 -9.23
N PRO A 28 4.89 4.05 -10.18
CA PRO A 28 5.82 2.96 -9.89
C PRO A 28 7.03 3.39 -9.04
N ASP A 29 7.66 4.53 -9.37
CA ASP A 29 8.81 5.04 -8.62
C ASP A 29 8.42 5.48 -7.20
N LEU A 30 7.26 6.11 -7.04
CA LEU A 30 6.72 6.48 -5.74
C LEU A 30 6.45 5.25 -4.87
N LEU A 31 5.85 4.20 -5.45
CA LEU A 31 5.61 2.94 -4.76
C LEU A 31 6.91 2.25 -4.34
N GLY A 32 7.95 2.27 -5.18
CA GLY A 32 9.28 1.74 -4.83
C GLY A 32 9.94 2.50 -3.67
N ARG A 33 9.84 3.83 -3.66
CA ARG A 33 10.32 4.68 -2.56
C ARG A 33 9.58 4.38 -1.25
N VAL A 34 8.25 4.29 -1.32
CA VAL A 34 7.40 3.94 -0.18
C VAL A 34 7.73 2.53 0.31
N GLN A 35 7.87 1.55 -0.57
CA GLN A 35 8.22 0.19 -0.16
C GLN A 35 9.58 0.13 0.55
N THR A 36 10.57 0.88 0.06
CA THR A 36 11.89 0.98 0.72
C THR A 36 11.75 1.52 2.15
N TYR A 37 10.96 2.59 2.32
CA TYR A 37 10.66 3.16 3.63
C TYR A 37 9.91 2.17 4.54
N LEU A 38 8.89 1.47 4.02
CA LEU A 38 8.11 0.50 4.79
C LEU A 38 8.98 -0.68 5.25
N ARG A 39 9.86 -1.19 4.39
CA ARG A 39 10.82 -2.26 4.75
C ARG A 39 11.80 -1.79 5.83
N ALA A 40 12.35 -0.58 5.71
CA ALA A 40 13.26 -0.03 6.72
C ALA A 40 12.59 0.12 8.10
N ASN A 41 11.28 0.34 8.13
CA ASN A 41 10.49 0.51 9.36
C ASN A 41 9.70 -0.74 9.78
N ARG A 42 9.90 -1.89 9.10
CA ARG A 42 9.09 -3.10 9.29
C ARG A 42 9.03 -3.56 10.74
N ALA A 43 10.18 -3.66 11.41
CA ALA A 43 10.25 -4.12 12.80
C ALA A 43 9.45 -3.23 13.78
N SER A 44 9.34 -1.93 13.48
CA SER A 44 8.51 -1.00 14.27
C SER A 44 7.02 -1.22 14.01
N TYR A 45 6.65 -1.45 12.75
CA TYR A 45 5.26 -1.71 12.36
C TYR A 45 4.75 -3.04 12.89
N ASP A 46 5.54 -4.11 12.79
CA ASP A 46 5.18 -5.45 13.28
C ASP A 46 4.92 -5.47 14.80
N ARG A 47 5.51 -4.53 15.55
CA ARG A 47 5.27 -4.38 17.00
C ARG A 47 4.06 -3.53 17.34
N LYS A 48 3.70 -2.57 16.47
CA LYS A 48 2.73 -1.52 16.77
C LYS A 48 1.35 -1.79 16.15
N TYR A 49 1.31 -2.48 15.02
CA TYR A 49 0.10 -2.62 14.22
C TYR A 49 -0.20 -4.09 13.93
N GLU A 50 -1.48 -4.35 13.68
CA GLU A 50 -1.93 -5.66 13.22
C GLU A 50 -1.52 -5.89 11.77
N ARG A 51 -1.31 -7.15 11.42
CA ARG A 51 -0.91 -7.58 10.09
C ARG A 51 -1.85 -8.65 9.54
N ILE A 52 -2.27 -8.47 8.30
CA ILE A 52 -3.05 -9.44 7.53
C ILE A 52 -2.15 -9.99 6.44
N SER A 53 -1.92 -11.30 6.43
CA SER A 53 -1.19 -11.94 5.34
C SER A 53 -2.06 -12.03 4.09
N GLY A 54 -1.55 -11.46 3.00
CA GLY A 54 -2.13 -11.49 1.68
C GLY A 54 -1.54 -12.59 0.79
N PRO A 55 -2.14 -12.81 -0.39
CA PRO A 55 -1.58 -13.70 -1.40
C PRO A 55 -0.31 -13.11 -2.03
N ARG A 56 0.49 -13.95 -2.69
CA ARG A 56 1.63 -13.54 -3.54
C ARG A 56 2.64 -12.61 -2.85
N GLU A 57 3.05 -12.99 -1.64
CA GLU A 57 4.13 -12.29 -0.93
C GLU A 57 3.80 -10.81 -0.64
N ALA A 58 2.52 -10.51 -0.42
CA ALA A 58 2.06 -9.23 0.11
C ALA A 58 1.56 -9.43 1.55
N ASP A 59 2.17 -8.74 2.52
CA ASP A 59 1.61 -8.57 3.85
C ASP A 59 0.98 -7.18 3.98
N TYR A 60 -0.12 -7.07 4.69
CA TYR A 60 -0.85 -5.81 4.90
C TYR A 60 -0.73 -5.37 6.34
N VAL A 61 -0.14 -4.20 6.57
CA VAL A 61 -0.11 -3.57 7.89
C VAL A 61 -1.33 -2.65 8.04
N CYS A 62 -2.13 -2.87 9.08
CA CYS A 62 -3.32 -2.08 9.39
C CYS A 62 -2.96 -0.97 10.38
N ALA A 63 -2.50 0.17 9.85
CA ALA A 63 -2.06 1.31 10.64
C ALA A 63 -3.23 2.20 11.12
N GLU A 64 -2.95 3.05 12.10
CA GLU A 64 -3.87 4.13 12.50
C GLU A 64 -4.12 5.11 11.34
N SER A 65 -5.32 5.70 11.28
CA SER A 65 -5.65 6.71 10.27
C SER A 65 -4.69 7.90 10.31
N GLY A 66 -4.34 8.43 9.15
CA GLY A 66 -3.38 9.54 9.02
C GLY A 66 -1.92 9.07 8.96
N ARG A 67 -1.68 7.76 8.87
CA ARG A 67 -0.33 7.23 8.65
C ARG A 67 0.18 7.63 7.28
N TRP A 68 -0.68 7.69 6.26
CA TRP A 68 -0.28 8.17 4.93
C TRP A 68 0.15 9.63 4.93
N ASP A 69 -0.44 10.49 5.75
CA ASP A 69 0.01 11.88 5.94
C ASP A 69 1.43 11.96 6.51
N SER A 70 1.71 11.12 7.52
CA SER A 70 3.04 11.03 8.15
C SER A 70 4.08 10.54 7.15
N ILE A 71 3.80 9.43 6.44
CA ILE A 71 4.69 8.88 5.42
C ILE A 71 4.92 9.88 4.29
N GLY A 72 3.86 10.56 3.84
CA GLY A 72 3.96 11.60 2.81
C GLY A 72 4.89 12.73 3.24
N THR A 73 4.80 13.18 4.49
CA THR A 73 5.70 14.20 5.04
C THR A 73 7.14 13.72 5.12
N GLU A 74 7.37 12.50 5.64
CA GLU A 74 8.71 11.92 5.77
C GLU A 74 9.40 11.70 4.41
N LEU A 75 8.63 11.38 3.36
CA LEU A 75 9.13 11.14 2.01
C LEU A 75 9.06 12.36 1.08
N GLY A 76 8.54 13.49 1.56
CA GLY A 76 8.36 14.71 0.76
C GLY A 76 7.40 14.52 -0.43
N LEU A 77 6.34 13.73 -0.25
CA LEU A 77 5.29 13.54 -1.24
C LEU A 77 4.32 14.72 -1.23
N SER A 78 3.91 15.18 -2.40
CA SER A 78 2.76 16.07 -2.54
C SER A 78 1.45 15.35 -2.17
N ASP A 79 0.39 16.13 -1.92
CA ASP A 79 -0.94 15.57 -1.61
C ASP A 79 -1.43 14.58 -2.69
N ARG A 80 -1.19 14.89 -3.97
CA ARG A 80 -1.60 14.03 -5.09
C ARG A 80 -0.80 12.73 -5.14
N GLU A 81 0.51 12.80 -4.94
CA GLU A 81 1.38 11.62 -4.93
C GLU A 81 1.03 10.71 -3.74
N ARG A 82 0.83 11.29 -2.55
CA ARG A 82 0.37 10.56 -1.37
C ARG A 82 -0.98 9.89 -1.62
N ASP A 83 -1.93 10.62 -2.21
CA ASP A 83 -3.27 10.09 -2.50
C ASP A 83 -3.23 8.98 -3.56
N ALA A 84 -2.37 9.08 -4.57
CA ALA A 84 -2.13 8.02 -5.55
C ALA A 84 -1.57 6.75 -4.91
N VAL A 85 -0.54 6.89 -4.07
CA VAL A 85 0.05 5.77 -3.32
C VAL A 85 -0.99 5.13 -2.41
N ARG A 86 -1.69 5.93 -1.59
CA ARG A 86 -2.74 5.44 -0.68
C ARG A 86 -3.81 4.64 -1.43
N ARG A 87 -4.31 5.16 -2.56
CA ARG A 87 -5.29 4.45 -3.39
C ARG A 87 -4.74 3.14 -3.94
N ALA A 88 -3.48 3.12 -4.38
CA ALA A 88 -2.85 1.90 -4.88
C ALA A 88 -2.80 0.80 -3.81
N HIS A 89 -2.40 1.14 -2.58
CA HIS A 89 -2.36 0.18 -1.47
C HIS A 89 -3.78 -0.29 -1.07
N ALA A 90 -4.75 0.62 -0.98
CA ALA A 90 -6.13 0.28 -0.65
C ALA A 90 -6.78 -0.63 -1.71
N ALA A 91 -6.63 -0.28 -3.00
CA ALA A 91 -7.22 -1.06 -4.08
C ALA A 91 -6.58 -2.45 -4.24
N GLN A 92 -5.29 -2.58 -3.94
CA GLN A 92 -4.63 -3.89 -3.88
C GLN A 92 -5.19 -4.74 -2.74
N PHE A 93 -5.37 -4.14 -1.56
CA PHE A 93 -5.98 -4.79 -0.41
C PHE A 93 -7.40 -5.26 -0.71
N GLU A 94 -8.28 -4.38 -1.21
CA GLU A 94 -9.66 -4.76 -1.60
C GLU A 94 -9.69 -5.89 -2.64
N ARG A 95 -8.78 -5.84 -3.62
CA ARG A 95 -8.67 -6.88 -4.64
C ARG A 95 -8.30 -8.24 -4.05
N ASP A 96 -7.41 -8.26 -3.07
CA ASP A 96 -7.03 -9.51 -2.40
C ASP A 96 -8.10 -9.99 -1.41
N GLY A 97 -8.82 -9.08 -0.74
CA GLY A 97 -10.02 -9.41 0.02
C GLY A 97 -11.05 -10.15 -0.83
N ARG A 98 -11.31 -9.68 -2.06
CA ARG A 98 -12.19 -10.36 -3.02
C ARG A 98 -11.67 -11.74 -3.44
N ARG A 99 -10.37 -11.91 -3.64
CA ARG A 99 -9.77 -13.20 -4.00
C ARG A 99 -9.83 -14.23 -2.88
N LEU A 100 -9.79 -13.75 -1.64
CA LEU A 100 -9.85 -14.58 -0.44
C LEU A 100 -11.29 -14.84 0.02
N ASP A 101 -12.31 -14.36 -0.72
CA ASP A 101 -13.73 -14.40 -0.34
C ASP A 101 -14.01 -13.69 1.01
N ARG A 102 -13.26 -12.62 1.31
CA ARG A 102 -13.30 -11.84 2.56
C ARG A 102 -13.51 -10.34 2.30
N SER A 103 -14.23 -9.98 1.24
CA SER A 103 -14.38 -8.58 0.81
C SER A 103 -14.87 -7.65 1.94
N GLU A 104 -15.90 -8.06 2.68
CA GLU A 104 -16.51 -7.25 3.74
C GLU A 104 -15.52 -6.88 4.85
N GLU A 105 -14.72 -7.84 5.30
CA GLU A 105 -13.69 -7.60 6.33
C GLU A 105 -12.64 -6.59 5.87
N PHE A 106 -12.22 -6.68 4.61
CA PHE A 106 -11.23 -5.78 4.03
C PHE A 106 -11.81 -4.38 3.82
N GLU A 107 -13.05 -4.30 3.33
CA GLU A 107 -13.77 -3.03 3.18
C GLU A 107 -13.92 -2.33 4.54
N THR A 108 -14.41 -3.03 5.58
CA THR A 108 -14.54 -2.48 6.94
C THR A 108 -13.20 -2.07 7.53
N THR A 109 -12.11 -2.79 7.24
CA THR A 109 -10.78 -2.39 7.69
C THR A 109 -10.38 -1.03 7.11
N LEU A 110 -10.64 -0.79 5.82
CA LEU A 110 -10.32 0.48 5.15
C LEU A 110 -11.16 1.67 5.63
N GLU A 111 -12.33 1.44 6.21
CA GLU A 111 -13.16 2.52 6.77
C GLU A 111 -12.49 3.20 7.99
N ILE A 112 -11.65 2.46 8.72
CA ILE A 112 -11.08 2.92 9.99
C ILE A 112 -9.54 2.86 10.05
N ARG A 113 -8.87 2.23 9.10
CA ARG A 113 -7.41 2.04 9.09
C ARG A 113 -6.78 2.47 7.78
N ASP A 114 -5.54 2.95 7.90
CA ASP A 114 -4.65 3.08 6.75
C ASP A 114 -3.96 1.75 6.51
N VAL A 115 -4.20 1.14 5.34
CA VAL A 115 -3.59 -0.13 4.98
C VAL A 115 -2.31 0.09 4.17
N LEU A 116 -1.23 -0.57 4.60
CA LEU A 116 0.08 -0.52 3.96
C LEU A 116 0.42 -1.93 3.44
N ALA A 117 0.27 -2.18 2.15
CA ALA A 117 0.89 -3.31 1.48
C ALA A 117 2.42 -3.26 1.58
N VAL A 118 3.03 -4.33 2.09
CA VAL A 118 4.48 -4.51 2.25
C VAL A 118 4.85 -5.86 1.66
N SER A 119 5.91 -5.94 0.84
CA SER A 119 6.39 -7.25 0.40
C SER A 119 6.70 -8.13 1.61
N SER A 120 6.12 -9.32 1.63
CA SER A 120 6.53 -10.40 2.51
C SER A 120 8.01 -10.67 2.28
N GLU A 121 8.74 -10.96 3.35
CA GLU A 121 10.10 -11.49 3.14
C GLU A 121 9.98 -12.92 2.59
N PRO A 122 10.92 -13.36 1.73
CA PRO A 122 11.05 -14.78 1.40
C PRO A 122 11.43 -15.63 2.63
#